data_AF-A0A813F476-F1
#
_entry.id   AF-A0A813F476-F1
#
_cell.length_a   1.000
_cell.length_b   1.000
_cell.length_c   1.000
_cell.angle_alpha   90.00
_cell.angle_beta   90.00
_cell.angle_gamma   90.00
#
_symmetry.space_group_name_H-M   'P 1'
#
loop_
_entity.id
_entity.type
_entity.pdbx_description
1 polymer ?
#
loop_
_entity_poly.entity_id
_entity_poly.type
_entity_poly.pdbx_seq_one_letter_code
_entity_poly.pdbx_strand_id
1 'polypeptide(L)'
;MAMIAASIASALALLLPGVSAAVSGSVWSVSDRVAAGECAGAALTSASETFFLDDARVGPFFQSAAALSEAYEGITGADLISISYGQQFKVLTEKMSKEQYVLMQCGMAQPTLEEVDFVAALPPGYQRKHFTIPLHRVATDSTVHLGFLSLLGLQDRVAFMSPYARSLLAESYSLRRSVGCWR
;
A
#
# COMPACT_ATOMS: atom_id res chain seq x y z
N MET A 1 0.31 -82.75 -15.97
CA MET A 1 -0.57 -81.91 -15.13
C MET A 1 0.22 -80.70 -14.68
N ALA A 2 -0.26 -79.52 -15.03
CA ALA A 2 0.38 -78.23 -14.80
C ALA A 2 0.39 -77.84 -13.31
N MET A 3 1.44 -77.18 -12.85
CA MET A 3 1.34 -76.21 -11.77
C MET A 3 2.22 -74.99 -12.06
N ILE A 4 1.51 -73.88 -12.24
CA ILE A 4 1.94 -72.48 -12.31
C ILE A 4 1.80 -71.91 -10.90
N ALA A 5 2.76 -71.13 -10.41
CA ALA A 5 2.55 -70.04 -9.44
C ALA A 5 3.87 -69.24 -9.29
N ALA A 6 4.06 -68.13 -10.00
CA ALA A 6 3.54 -66.78 -9.73
C ALA A 6 4.28 -66.05 -8.60
N SER A 7 5.29 -65.26 -8.98
CA SER A 7 5.91 -64.21 -8.16
C SER A 7 4.95 -63.03 -8.03
N ILE A 8 4.61 -62.63 -6.81
CA ILE A 8 3.82 -61.43 -6.53
C ILE A 8 4.79 -60.33 -6.09
N ALA A 9 5.12 -59.42 -7.03
CA ALA A 9 5.80 -58.18 -6.71
C ALA A 9 4.75 -57.15 -6.29
N SER A 10 4.78 -56.78 -5.01
CA SER A 10 3.90 -55.79 -4.40
C SER A 10 4.41 -54.39 -4.70
N ALA A 11 3.74 -53.67 -5.60
CA ALA A 11 4.00 -52.25 -5.86
C ALA A 11 2.92 -51.41 -5.15
N LEU A 12 3.28 -50.88 -3.97
CA LEU A 12 2.47 -49.96 -3.18
C LEU A 12 2.58 -48.55 -3.78
N ALA A 13 1.64 -48.19 -4.64
CA ALA A 13 1.53 -46.83 -5.17
C ALA A 13 0.91 -45.90 -4.11
N LEU A 14 1.75 -45.03 -3.52
CA LEU A 14 1.32 -43.91 -2.68
C LEU A 14 0.60 -42.86 -3.54
N LEU A 15 -0.73 -42.89 -3.52
CA LEU A 15 -1.59 -41.79 -3.96
C LEU A 15 -1.69 -40.77 -2.83
N LEU A 16 -0.81 -39.76 -2.84
CA LEU A 16 -0.98 -38.54 -2.05
C LEU A 16 -1.89 -37.58 -2.83
N PRO A 17 -3.12 -37.27 -2.36
CA PRO A 17 -3.88 -36.16 -2.92
C PRO A 17 -3.18 -34.85 -2.51
N GLY A 18 -2.56 -34.19 -3.50
CA GLY A 18 -2.06 -32.83 -3.36
C GLY A 18 -3.23 -31.87 -3.17
N VAL A 19 -3.58 -31.60 -1.91
CA VAL A 19 -4.47 -30.49 -1.57
C VAL A 19 -3.66 -29.20 -1.71
N SER A 20 -3.63 -28.64 -2.91
CA SER A 20 -3.23 -27.25 -3.11
C SER A 20 -4.34 -26.37 -2.56
N ALA A 21 -4.29 -26.07 -1.27
CA ALA A 21 -5.07 -24.98 -0.69
C ALA A 21 -4.56 -23.67 -1.29
N ALA A 22 -5.21 -23.22 -2.37
CA ALA A 22 -5.06 -21.85 -2.83
C ALA A 22 -5.64 -20.95 -1.74
N VAL A 23 -4.77 -20.43 -0.86
CA VAL A 23 -5.11 -19.32 0.04
C VAL A 23 -5.35 -18.11 -0.86
N SER A 24 -6.59 -17.97 -1.33
CA SER A 24 -7.07 -16.72 -1.91
C SER A 24 -7.22 -15.75 -0.73
N GLY A 25 -6.16 -15.00 -0.43
CA GLY A 25 -6.27 -13.85 0.45
C GLY A 25 -7.39 -12.97 -0.09
N SER A 26 -8.48 -12.86 0.66
CA SER A 26 -9.71 -12.21 0.21
C SER A 26 -9.41 -10.76 -0.18
N VAL A 27 -9.45 -10.45 -1.47
CA VAL A 27 -9.43 -9.07 -1.91
C VAL A 27 -10.81 -8.51 -1.58
N TRP A 28 -10.88 -7.67 -0.56
CA TRP A 28 -12.12 -6.97 -0.20
C TRP A 28 -12.62 -6.16 -1.40
N SER A 29 -13.91 -6.28 -1.69
CA SER A 29 -14.55 -5.50 -2.74
C SER A 29 -14.61 -4.02 -2.34
N VAL A 30 -14.82 -3.13 -3.32
CA VAL A 30 -15.01 -1.69 -3.02
C VAL A 30 -16.22 -1.48 -2.11
N SER A 31 -17.31 -2.24 -2.28
CA SER A 31 -18.49 -2.15 -1.41
C SER A 31 -18.18 -2.54 0.04
N ASP A 32 -17.39 -3.59 0.27
CA ASP A 32 -17.00 -3.99 1.64
C ASP A 32 -16.15 -2.90 2.31
N ARG A 33 -15.32 -2.22 1.53
CA ARG A 33 -14.46 -1.12 1.99
C ARG A 33 -15.22 0.16 2.26
N VAL A 34 -16.23 0.47 1.45
CA VAL A 34 -17.17 1.56 1.76
C VAL A 34 -17.91 1.25 3.06
N ALA A 35 -18.38 0.01 3.24
CA ALA A 35 -19.05 -0.39 4.48
C ALA A 35 -18.14 -0.30 5.71
N ALA A 36 -16.84 -0.55 5.54
CA ALA A 36 -15.82 -0.39 6.58
C ALA A 36 -15.31 1.05 6.74
N GLY A 37 -15.78 2.01 5.93
CA GLY A 37 -15.37 3.42 5.98
C GLY A 37 -13.98 3.69 5.40
N GLU A 38 -13.37 2.74 4.69
CA GLU A 38 -12.07 2.92 4.04
C GLU A 38 -12.19 3.67 2.70
N CYS A 39 -13.29 3.43 1.98
CA CYS A 39 -13.58 4.07 0.70
C CYS A 39 -14.71 5.08 0.81
N ALA A 40 -14.64 6.11 -0.04
CA ALA A 40 -15.72 7.08 -0.15
C ALA A 40 -16.99 6.39 -0.67
N GLY A 41 -18.09 6.57 0.06
CA GLY A 41 -19.42 6.10 -0.36
C GLY A 41 -20.16 7.15 -1.20
N ALA A 42 -21.35 6.77 -1.69
CA ALA A 42 -22.18 7.62 -2.56
C ALA A 42 -22.53 9.01 -1.98
N ALA A 43 -22.50 9.14 -0.65
CA ALA A 43 -22.73 10.40 0.06
C ALA A 43 -21.60 11.44 -0.16
N LEU A 44 -20.37 10.99 -0.46
CA LEU A 44 -19.20 11.86 -0.69
C LEU A 44 -18.93 12.10 -2.18
N THR A 45 -19.50 11.28 -3.07
CA THR A 45 -19.29 11.37 -4.53
C THR A 45 -20.27 12.30 -5.24
N SER A 46 -21.35 12.70 -4.56
CA SER A 46 -22.47 13.47 -5.14
C SER A 46 -22.43 14.96 -4.79
N ALA A 47 -21.58 15.36 -3.84
CA ALA A 47 -21.33 16.75 -3.53
C ALA A 47 -20.17 17.24 -4.40
N SER A 48 -20.35 18.37 -5.09
CA SER A 48 -19.27 19.16 -5.71
C SER A 48 -18.34 19.79 -4.66
N GLU A 49 -18.23 19.16 -3.50
CA GLU A 49 -17.45 19.58 -2.35
C GLU A 49 -16.09 18.90 -2.42
N THR A 50 -15.05 19.66 -2.11
CA THR A 50 -13.70 19.14 -2.10
C THR A 50 -13.57 18.09 -1.00
N PHE A 51 -13.18 16.87 -1.37
CA PHE A 51 -12.96 15.75 -0.44
C PHE A 51 -11.93 16.11 0.65
N PHE A 52 -10.99 16.99 0.32
CA PHE A 52 -10.07 17.59 1.27
C PHE A 52 -10.56 18.97 1.68
N LEU A 53 -11.13 19.05 2.89
CA LEU A 53 -11.43 20.31 3.57
C LEU A 53 -10.16 21.16 3.68
N ASP A 54 -10.28 22.48 3.60
CA ASP A 54 -9.13 23.39 3.52
C ASP A 54 -8.20 23.27 4.74
N ASP A 55 -8.73 22.93 5.92
CA ASP A 55 -7.98 22.66 7.14
C ASP A 55 -7.24 21.31 7.12
N ALA A 56 -7.69 20.36 6.30
CA ALA A 56 -7.09 19.05 6.10
C ALA A 56 -6.12 18.99 4.90
N ARG A 57 -5.99 20.09 4.13
CA ARG A 57 -5.00 20.20 3.04
C ARG A 57 -3.61 20.45 3.61
N VAL A 58 -2.78 19.43 3.54
CA VAL A 58 -1.41 19.45 4.07
C VAL A 58 -0.45 20.07 3.05
N GLY A 59 0.02 21.29 3.33
CA GLY A 59 1.34 21.81 2.92
C GLY A 59 2.38 21.54 4.01
N PRO A 60 3.71 21.71 3.77
CA PRO A 60 4.76 20.99 4.48
C PRO A 60 4.66 21.08 6.02
N PHE A 61 4.00 20.08 6.60
CA PHE A 61 3.91 19.80 8.03
C PHE A 61 3.27 20.88 8.93
N PHE A 62 1.94 20.79 9.04
CA PHE A 62 1.11 21.18 10.20
C PHE A 62 0.82 22.65 10.49
N GLN A 63 1.06 23.59 9.58
CA GLN A 63 0.47 24.94 9.69
C GLN A 63 0.09 25.50 8.31
N SER A 64 -0.78 26.52 8.30
CA SER A 64 -1.17 27.24 7.07
C SER A 64 0.05 27.68 6.26
N ALA A 65 -0.07 27.78 4.94
CA ALA A 65 1.04 28.17 4.05
C ALA A 65 1.76 29.47 4.47
N ALA A 66 1.05 30.39 5.15
CA ALA A 66 1.61 31.62 5.70
C ALA A 66 2.56 31.40 6.89
N ALA A 67 2.24 30.46 7.78
CA ALA A 67 3.11 30.13 8.92
C ALA A 67 4.37 29.35 8.49
N LEU A 68 4.28 28.68 7.34
CA LEU A 68 5.38 27.99 6.69
C LEU A 68 6.40 28.94 6.07
N SER A 69 5.98 30.04 5.44
CA SER A 69 6.93 31.00 4.86
C SER A 69 7.75 31.72 5.93
N GLU A 70 7.18 31.98 7.10
CA GLU A 70 7.90 32.59 8.23
C GLU A 70 8.84 31.61 8.94
N ALA A 71 8.46 30.33 9.06
CA ALA A 71 9.29 29.32 9.73
C ALA A 71 10.49 28.81 8.89
N TYR A 72 10.44 28.99 7.56
CA TYR A 72 11.41 28.42 6.61
C TYR A 72 12.22 29.48 5.83
N GLU A 73 12.34 30.72 6.31
CA GLU A 73 13.32 31.64 5.75
C GLU A 73 14.73 31.04 5.85
N GLY A 74 15.29 30.63 4.71
CA GLY A 74 16.68 30.17 4.58
C GLY A 74 16.89 28.67 4.29
N ILE A 75 15.85 27.83 4.24
CA ILE A 75 16.01 26.40 3.85
C ILE A 75 15.77 26.25 2.35
N THR A 76 16.81 26.45 1.55
CA THR A 76 16.79 26.32 0.07
C THR A 76 17.02 24.89 -0.44
N GLY A 77 17.08 23.88 0.44
CA GLY A 77 17.56 22.53 0.08
C GLY A 77 16.63 21.35 0.32
N ALA A 78 15.42 21.54 0.86
CA ALA A 78 14.59 20.42 1.35
C ALA A 78 13.24 20.24 0.64
N ASP A 79 13.05 20.83 -0.54
CA ASP A 79 11.79 20.76 -1.26
C ASP A 79 11.79 19.60 -2.27
N LEU A 80 12.02 18.38 -1.78
CA LEU A 80 12.13 17.16 -2.60
C LEU A 80 10.74 16.62 -3.01
N ILE A 81 9.72 16.91 -2.20
CA ILE A 81 8.33 16.51 -2.41
C ILE A 81 7.45 17.74 -2.43
N SER A 82 6.60 17.88 -3.45
CA SER A 82 5.48 18.81 -3.44
C SER A 82 4.14 18.07 -3.50
N ILE A 83 3.13 18.58 -2.80
CA ILE A 83 1.78 17.99 -2.77
C ILE A 83 0.77 19.06 -3.16
N SER A 84 0.04 18.82 -4.24
CA SER A 84 -1.08 19.65 -4.70
C SER A 84 -2.41 18.90 -4.52
N TYR A 85 -3.47 19.65 -4.23
CA TYR A 85 -4.80 19.08 -3.96
C TYR A 85 -5.75 19.41 -5.10
N GLY A 86 -6.27 18.37 -5.74
CA GLY A 86 -7.47 18.46 -6.57
C GLY A 86 -8.72 18.33 -5.70
N GLN A 87 -9.89 18.33 -6.35
CA GLN A 87 -11.15 18.19 -5.62
C GLN A 87 -11.29 16.82 -4.94
N GLN A 88 -10.86 15.76 -5.63
CA GLN A 88 -11.06 14.36 -5.20
C GLN A 88 -9.77 13.52 -5.23
N PHE A 89 -8.63 14.17 -5.50
CA PHE A 89 -7.33 13.52 -5.61
C PHE A 89 -6.21 14.45 -5.12
N LYS A 90 -5.04 13.88 -4.87
CA LYS A 90 -3.81 14.63 -4.60
C LYS A 90 -2.79 14.32 -5.68
N VAL A 91 -1.93 15.29 -5.97
CA VAL A 91 -0.77 15.10 -6.85
C VAL A 91 0.48 15.29 -6.02
N LEU A 92 1.27 14.24 -5.86
CA LEU A 92 2.57 14.27 -5.21
C LEU A 92 3.64 14.29 -6.30
N THR A 93 4.50 15.31 -6.32
CA THR A 93 5.65 15.37 -7.24
C THR A 93 6.93 15.13 -6.44
N GLU A 94 7.64 14.06 -6.77
CA GLU A 94 8.94 13.72 -6.20
C GLU A 94 10.05 14.14 -7.16
N LYS A 95 10.85 15.13 -6.74
CA LYS A 95 11.87 15.73 -7.61
C LYS A 95 13.09 14.84 -7.80
N MET A 96 13.42 13.98 -6.84
CA MET A 96 14.60 13.12 -6.92
C MET A 96 14.42 11.96 -7.89
N SER A 97 13.28 11.28 -7.84
CA SER A 97 12.97 10.14 -8.71
C SER A 97 12.40 10.56 -10.06
N LYS A 98 12.06 11.84 -10.24
CA LYS A 98 11.33 12.37 -11.41
C LYS A 98 10.00 11.64 -11.60
N GLU A 99 9.26 11.46 -10.51
CA GLU A 99 7.97 10.79 -10.53
C GLU A 99 6.88 11.74 -10.02
N GLN A 100 5.70 11.64 -10.62
CA GLN A 100 4.50 12.33 -10.19
C GLN A 100 3.42 11.29 -9.90
N TYR A 101 2.87 11.30 -8.70
CA TYR A 101 1.87 10.35 -8.25
C TYR A 101 0.52 11.04 -8.09
N VAL A 102 -0.48 10.55 -8.83
CA VAL A 102 -1.86 10.94 -8.65
C VAL A 102 -2.50 9.97 -7.67
N LEU A 103 -2.79 10.45 -6.46
CA LEU A 103 -3.36 9.67 -5.37
C LEU A 103 -4.85 9.95 -5.30
N MET A 104 -5.64 8.98 -5.74
CA MET A 104 -7.10 9.03 -5.77
C MET A 104 -7.67 8.29 -4.57
N GLN A 105 -8.69 8.85 -3.92
CA GLN A 105 -9.43 8.12 -2.90
C GLN A 105 -10.29 7.01 -3.55
N CYS A 106 -10.25 5.79 -3.02
CA CYS A 106 -11.12 4.73 -3.51
C CYS A 106 -12.60 5.08 -3.34
N GLY A 107 -13.42 4.65 -4.30
CA GLY A 107 -14.84 5.00 -4.37
C GLY A 107 -15.12 6.33 -5.08
N MET A 108 -14.09 7.14 -5.39
CA MET A 108 -14.24 8.37 -6.17
C MET A 108 -14.10 8.11 -7.68
N ALA A 109 -14.62 9.05 -8.48
CA ALA A 109 -14.40 9.05 -9.92
C ALA A 109 -12.92 9.31 -10.24
N GLN A 110 -12.42 8.68 -11.31
CA GLN A 110 -11.06 8.90 -11.75
C GLN A 110 -10.94 10.29 -12.39
N PRO A 111 -9.98 11.12 -11.96
CA PRO A 111 -9.81 12.44 -12.53
C PRO A 111 -9.31 12.36 -13.97
N THR A 112 -9.72 13.32 -14.80
CA THR A 112 -9.20 13.44 -16.17
C THR A 112 -7.77 13.96 -16.16
N LEU A 113 -7.03 13.77 -17.25
CA LEU A 113 -5.67 14.28 -17.35
C LEU A 113 -5.65 15.81 -17.28
N GLU A 114 -6.64 16.47 -17.87
CA GLU A 114 -6.79 17.92 -17.86
C GLU A 114 -7.00 18.45 -16.43
N GLU A 115 -7.81 17.76 -15.62
CA GLU A 115 -8.00 18.11 -14.21
C GLU A 115 -6.71 17.95 -13.40
N VAL A 116 -5.95 16.87 -13.64
CA VAL A 116 -4.66 16.64 -12.99
C VAL A 116 -3.65 17.70 -13.40
N ASP A 117 -3.54 18.01 -14.70
CA ASP A 117 -2.58 18.99 -15.22
C ASP A 117 -2.92 20.43 -14.83
N PHE A 118 -4.20 20.74 -14.64
CA PHE A 118 -4.64 22.01 -14.06
C PHE A 118 -4.15 22.18 -12.62
N VAL A 119 -4.17 21.10 -11.82
CA VAL A 119 -3.68 21.11 -10.43
C VAL A 119 -2.16 21.10 -10.36
N ALA A 120 -1.52 20.25 -11.16
CA ALA A 120 -0.08 20.08 -11.21
C ALA A 120 0.35 19.45 -12.54
N ALA A 121 0.71 20.29 -13.51
CA ALA A 121 1.26 19.86 -14.80
C ALA A 121 2.43 18.88 -14.63
N LEU A 122 2.51 17.87 -15.49
CA LEU A 122 3.62 16.91 -15.48
C LEU A 122 4.92 17.62 -15.91
N PRO A 123 5.96 17.67 -15.06
CA PRO A 123 7.21 18.30 -15.45
C PRO A 123 7.91 17.50 -16.57
N PRO A 124 8.71 18.15 -17.44
CA PRO A 124 9.43 17.47 -18.51
C PRO A 124 10.36 16.37 -17.99
N GLY A 125 10.25 15.18 -18.57
CA GLY A 125 11.07 14.01 -18.19
C GLY A 125 10.63 13.32 -16.90
N TYR A 126 9.45 13.66 -16.35
CA TYR A 126 8.86 12.95 -15.23
C TYR A 126 7.91 11.85 -15.70
N GLN A 127 7.71 10.83 -14.86
CA GLN A 127 6.72 9.78 -15.09
C GLN A 127 5.52 9.95 -14.16
N ARG A 128 4.31 10.00 -14.73
CA ARG A 128 3.06 10.03 -13.97
C ARG A 128 2.60 8.61 -13.64
N LYS A 129 2.25 8.36 -12.38
CA LYS A 129 1.67 7.10 -11.88
C LYS A 129 0.38 7.39 -11.13
N HIS A 130 -0.59 6.49 -11.25
CA HIS A 130 -1.89 6.62 -10.61
C HIS A 130 -2.04 5.55 -9.54
N PHE A 131 -2.46 5.96 -8.35
CA PHE A 131 -2.73 5.07 -7.24
C PHE A 131 -4.10 5.34 -6.64
N THR A 132 -4.76 4.26 -6.26
CA THR A 132 -6.00 4.31 -5.49
C THR A 132 -5.69 4.03 -4.03
N ILE A 133 -6.13 4.91 -3.14
CA ILE A 133 -5.90 4.89 -1.70
C ILE A 133 -7.18 4.46 -0.97
N PRO A 134 -7.10 3.57 0.04
CA PRO A 134 -5.90 2.92 0.54
C PRO A 134 -5.35 1.87 -0.43
N LEU A 135 -4.03 1.66 -0.39
CA LEU A 135 -3.40 0.62 -1.19
C LEU A 135 -3.89 -0.76 -0.71
N HIS A 136 -4.45 -1.56 -1.62
CA HIS A 136 -4.98 -2.88 -1.27
C HIS A 136 -3.90 -3.94 -1.12
N ARG A 137 -2.75 -3.75 -1.78
CA ARG A 137 -1.61 -4.65 -1.76
C ARG A 137 -0.35 -3.82 -1.76
N VAL A 138 0.49 -4.03 -0.75
CA VAL A 138 1.78 -3.38 -0.62
C VAL A 138 2.87 -4.44 -0.67
N ALA A 139 3.89 -4.17 -1.46
CA ALA A 139 5.15 -4.89 -1.42
C ALA A 139 6.16 -4.02 -0.67
N THR A 140 6.88 -4.60 0.28
CA THR A 140 7.92 -3.87 1.02
C THR A 140 9.18 -4.71 1.17
N ASP A 141 10.31 -4.05 1.02
CA ASP A 141 11.64 -4.60 1.23
C ASP A 141 12.27 -4.19 2.56
N SER A 142 11.67 -3.22 3.25
CA SER A 142 12.21 -2.58 4.46
C SER A 142 11.34 -2.87 5.69
N THR A 143 12.01 -3.07 6.82
CA THR A 143 11.38 -3.22 8.15
C THR A 143 10.76 -1.93 8.67
N VAL A 144 11.25 -0.77 8.20
CA VAL A 144 10.69 0.55 8.55
C VAL A 144 9.29 0.70 7.99
N HIS A 145 9.08 0.39 6.71
CA HIS A 145 7.77 0.44 6.08
C HIS A 145 6.78 -0.54 6.73
N LEU A 146 7.24 -1.72 7.17
CA LEU A 146 6.41 -2.68 7.92
C LEU A 146 6.00 -2.13 9.29
N GLY A 147 6.91 -1.46 9.99
CA GLY A 147 6.61 -0.78 11.24
C GLY A 147 5.52 0.27 11.06
N PHE A 148 5.62 1.10 10.03
CA PHE A 148 4.58 2.08 9.69
C PHE A 148 3.23 1.43 9.37
N LEU A 149 3.21 0.41 8.51
CA LEU A 149 1.99 -0.34 8.22
C LEU A 149 1.40 -0.96 9.49
N SER A 150 2.25 -1.39 10.42
CA SER A 150 1.78 -1.93 11.69
C SER A 150 1.16 -0.90 12.62
N LEU A 151 1.74 0.30 12.70
CA LEU A 151 1.18 1.40 13.50
C LEU A 151 -0.16 1.88 12.93
N LEU A 152 -0.33 1.80 11.61
CA LEU A 152 -1.58 2.12 10.92
C LEU A 152 -2.61 0.98 10.96
N GLY A 153 -2.27 -0.19 11.51
CA GLY A 153 -3.16 -1.36 11.52
C GLY A 153 -3.41 -1.97 10.13
N LEU A 154 -2.51 -1.73 9.17
CA LEU A 154 -2.61 -2.15 7.76
C LEU A 154 -1.71 -3.34 7.43
N GLN A 155 -1.39 -4.19 8.41
CA GLN A 155 -0.51 -5.34 8.18
C GLN A 155 -1.12 -6.35 7.21
N ASP A 156 -2.45 -6.43 7.15
CA ASP A 156 -3.22 -7.29 6.24
C ASP A 156 -3.02 -6.92 4.76
N ARG A 157 -2.54 -5.70 4.48
CA ARG A 157 -2.29 -5.20 3.12
C ARG A 157 -0.92 -5.63 2.57
N VAL A 158 -0.03 -6.23 3.38
CA VAL A 158 1.30 -6.66 2.92
C VAL A 158 1.18 -7.94 2.10
N ALA A 159 1.25 -7.79 0.77
CA ALA A 159 1.17 -8.91 -0.17
C ALA A 159 2.53 -9.56 -0.42
N PHE A 160 3.61 -8.79 -0.30
CA PHE A 160 4.98 -9.28 -0.49
C PHE A 160 5.93 -8.61 0.49
N MET A 161 6.87 -9.41 0.99
CA MET A 161 7.95 -8.95 1.86
C MET A 161 9.26 -9.56 1.42
N SER A 162 10.31 -8.73 1.33
CA SER A 162 11.64 -9.23 0.93
C SER A 162 12.16 -10.29 1.91
N PRO A 163 13.01 -11.23 1.45
CA PRO A 163 13.68 -12.19 2.33
C PRO A 163 14.47 -11.52 3.46
N TYR A 164 15.05 -10.36 3.19
CA TYR A 164 15.81 -9.57 4.15
C TYR A 164 14.94 -9.02 5.29
N ALA A 165 13.78 -8.44 4.97
CA ALA A 165 12.84 -7.99 5.99
C ALA A 165 12.25 -9.17 6.79
N ARG A 166 12.05 -10.33 6.15
CA ARG A 166 11.65 -11.57 6.83
C ARG A 166 12.67 -12.07 7.84
N SER A 167 13.96 -12.09 7.49
CA SER A 167 15.00 -12.63 8.39
C SER A 167 15.17 -11.76 9.63
N LEU A 168 15.16 -10.44 9.48
CA LEU A 168 15.26 -9.51 10.62
C LEU A 168 14.08 -9.65 11.60
N LEU A 169 12.86 -9.83 11.10
CA LEU A 169 11.71 -10.08 11.96
C LEU A 169 11.79 -11.43 12.66
N ALA A 170 12.17 -12.49 11.93
CA ALA A 170 12.32 -13.83 12.49
C ALA A 170 13.37 -13.88 13.62
N GLU A 171 14.49 -13.19 13.44
CA GLU A 171 15.56 -13.10 14.44
C GLU A 171 15.13 -12.30 15.68
N SER A 172 14.40 -11.19 15.49
CA SER A 172 13.82 -10.42 16.61
C SER A 172 12.78 -11.22 17.42
N TYR A 173 12.07 -12.15 16.77
CA TYR A 173 11.10 -13.03 17.43
C TYR A 173 11.77 -14.18 18.19
N SER A 174 12.85 -14.73 17.60
CA SER A 174 13.70 -15.73 18.25
C SER A 174 14.36 -15.19 19.52
N LEU A 175 14.88 -13.96 19.47
CA LEU A 175 15.46 -13.26 20.63
C LEU A 175 14.40 -12.97 21.71
N ARG A 176 13.18 -12.55 21.34
CA ARG A 176 12.10 -12.34 22.33
C ARG A 176 11.63 -13.64 22.99
N ARG A 177 11.60 -14.76 22.26
CA ARG A 177 11.31 -16.08 22.87
C ARG A 177 12.42 -16.54 23.82
N SER A 178 13.67 -16.33 23.46
CA SER A 178 14.78 -16.74 24.31
C SER A 178 14.91 -15.88 25.57
N VAL A 179 14.58 -14.58 25.52
CA VAL A 179 14.54 -13.72 26.72
C VAL A 179 13.27 -13.97 27.57
N GLY A 180 12.15 -14.35 26.95
CA GLY A 180 10.90 -14.69 27.66
C GLY A 180 10.90 -16.05 28.37
N CYS A 181 11.88 -16.92 28.10
CA CYS A 181 12.06 -18.21 28.77
C CYS A 181 13.03 -18.16 29.97
N TRP A 182 13.55 -16.98 30.33
CA TRP A 182 14.24 -16.76 31.61
C TRP A 182 13.24 -16.29 32.67
N ARG A 183 12.31 -17.17 33.07
CA ARG A 183 11.58 -17.09 34.35
C ARG A 183 11.24 -18.48 34.84
#